data_AF-A0A835U5V7-F1
#
_entry.id   AF-A0A835U5V7-F1
#
_cell.length_a   1.000
_cell.length_b   1.000
_cell.length_c   1.000
_cell.angle_alpha   90.00
_cell.angle_beta   90.00
_cell.angle_gamma   90.00
#
_symmetry.space_group_name_H-M   'P 1'
#
loop_
_entity.id
_entity.type
_entity.pdbx_description
1 polymer ?
#
loop_
_entity_poly.entity_id
_entity_poly.type
_entity_poly.pdbx_seq_one_letter_code
_entity_poly.pdbx_strand_id
1 'polypeptide(L)'
;VRAAIKVRASVIIVFTTSGRAARLIAKYKPTMPVLSVVIPQLKTNQLCWSITGAFEARQSLIVRGVIPVLAGPGHDAKSTDESILKFALDHGKASGLTKPHDRVVVFQKVGEASVVKIIELEE
;
A
#
# COMPACT_ATOMS: atom_id res chain seq x y z
N VAL A 1 3.00 12.17 4.94
CA VAL A 1 1.85 13.10 4.71
C VAL A 1 2.30 14.48 4.25
N ARG A 2 3.11 15.24 5.01
CA ARG A 2 3.60 16.56 4.56
C ARG A 2 4.29 16.54 3.19
N ALA A 3 5.13 15.52 2.93
CA ALA A 3 5.77 15.36 1.62
C ALA A 3 4.74 15.25 0.49
N ALA A 4 3.72 14.42 0.67
CA ALA A 4 2.65 14.24 -0.32
C ALA A 4 1.83 15.53 -0.59
N ILE A 5 1.59 16.35 0.45
CA ILE A 5 0.96 17.67 0.28
C ILE A 5 1.86 18.60 -0.52
N LYS A 6 3.17 18.64 -0.20
CA LYS A 6 4.13 19.50 -0.89
C LYS A 6 4.29 19.15 -2.37
N VAL A 7 4.35 17.87 -2.69
CA VAL A 7 4.51 17.41 -4.08
C VAL A 7 3.18 17.30 -4.84
N ARG A 8 2.05 17.64 -4.19
CA ARG A 8 0.70 17.49 -4.75
C ARG A 8 0.45 16.08 -5.29
N ALA A 9 0.72 15.08 -4.46
CA ALA A 9 0.54 13.69 -4.85
C ALA A 9 -0.95 13.35 -5.02
N SER A 10 -1.28 12.55 -6.04
CA SER A 10 -2.64 12.08 -6.30
C SER A 10 -3.09 11.01 -5.31
N VAL A 11 -2.16 10.14 -4.90
CA VAL A 11 -2.42 9.05 -3.93
C VAL A 11 -1.20 8.79 -3.05
N ILE A 12 -1.43 8.34 -1.81
CA ILE A 12 -0.39 7.70 -1.00
C ILE A 12 -0.57 6.18 -1.08
N ILE A 13 0.46 5.46 -1.54
CA ILE A 13 0.50 4.00 -1.48
C ILE A 13 1.23 3.57 -0.20
N VAL A 14 0.64 2.64 0.53
CA VAL A 14 1.16 2.15 1.81
C VAL A 14 1.25 0.64 1.76
N PHE A 15 2.47 0.11 1.87
CA PHE A 15 2.68 -1.32 2.05
C PHE A 15 2.61 -1.68 3.53
N THR A 16 1.75 -2.62 3.89
CA THR A 16 1.52 -2.99 5.28
C THR A 16 1.12 -4.45 5.43
N THR A 17 1.46 -5.06 6.55
CA THR A 17 0.97 -6.41 6.91
C THR A 17 -0.19 -6.34 7.91
N SER A 18 -0.20 -5.34 8.79
CA SER A 18 -1.16 -5.21 9.90
C SER A 18 -2.16 -4.05 9.75
N GLY A 19 -2.02 -3.23 8.71
CA GLY A 19 -2.83 -2.01 8.51
C GLY A 19 -2.46 -0.84 9.44
N ARG A 20 -1.54 -1.01 10.39
CA ARG A 20 -1.18 0.05 11.37
C ARG A 20 -0.59 1.29 10.69
N ALA A 21 0.25 1.10 9.68
CA ALA A 21 0.87 2.21 8.95
C ALA A 21 -0.19 3.06 8.21
N ALA A 22 -1.13 2.40 7.54
CA ALA A 22 -2.24 3.08 6.85
C ALA A 22 -3.11 3.86 7.84
N ARG A 23 -3.40 3.29 9.02
CA ARG A 23 -4.13 3.98 10.10
C ARG A 23 -3.40 5.21 10.61
N LEU A 24 -2.08 5.12 10.79
CA LEU A 24 -1.27 6.26 11.22
C LEU A 24 -1.24 7.38 10.17
N ILE A 25 -1.19 7.03 8.89
CA ILE A 25 -1.25 8.02 7.80
C ILE A 25 -2.63 8.68 7.77
N ALA A 26 -3.71 7.90 7.86
CA ALA A 26 -5.08 8.40 7.88
C ALA A 26 -5.39 9.30 9.09
N LYS A 27 -4.73 9.08 10.24
CA LYS A 27 -4.83 9.94 11.44
C LYS A 27 -4.53 11.40 11.10
N TYR A 28 -3.58 11.66 10.22
CA TYR A 28 -3.21 13.02 9.79
C TYR A 28 -4.13 13.60 8.72
N LYS A 29 -5.25 12.92 8.40
CA LYS A 29 -6.31 13.37 7.49
C LYS A 29 -5.76 13.97 6.17
N PRO A 30 -4.99 13.20 5.39
CA PRO A 30 -4.57 13.66 4.06
C PRO A 30 -5.78 14.01 3.19
N THR A 31 -5.58 14.93 2.25
CA THR A 31 -6.60 15.32 1.25
C THR A 31 -6.73 14.29 0.13
N MET A 32 -5.61 13.66 -0.23
CA MET A 32 -5.54 12.56 -1.18
C MET A 32 -5.86 11.21 -0.53
N PRO A 33 -6.41 10.25 -1.29
CA PRO A 33 -6.68 8.90 -0.80
C PRO A 33 -5.40 8.15 -0.41
N VAL A 34 -5.57 7.16 0.48
CA VAL A 34 -4.52 6.27 0.96
C VAL A 34 -4.80 4.86 0.45
N LEU A 35 -4.05 4.39 -0.53
CA LEU A 35 -4.11 3.01 -1.01
C LEU A 35 -3.29 2.11 -0.09
N SER A 36 -3.96 1.28 0.71
CA SER A 36 -3.32 0.36 1.65
C SER A 36 -3.18 -1.02 1.02
N VAL A 37 -2.00 -1.34 0.50
CA VAL A 37 -1.70 -2.66 -0.04
C VAL A 37 -1.26 -3.56 1.10
N VAL A 38 -2.11 -4.53 1.41
CA VAL A 38 -1.86 -5.54 2.44
C VAL A 38 -1.10 -6.69 1.82
N ILE A 39 0.14 -6.86 2.28
CA ILE A 39 1.01 -7.96 1.86
C ILE A 39 0.65 -9.19 2.70
N PRO A 40 0.20 -10.29 2.08
CA PRO A 40 -0.13 -11.49 2.83
C PRO A 40 1.12 -12.11 3.46
N GLN A 41 0.98 -12.70 4.64
CA GLN A 41 2.00 -13.62 5.14
C GLN A 41 1.53 -15.05 4.92
N LEU A 42 2.31 -15.79 4.12
CA LEU A 42 2.12 -17.21 3.94
C LEU A 42 2.69 -17.94 5.16
N LYS A 43 1.82 -18.53 5.97
CA LYS A 43 2.21 -19.46 7.02
C LYS A 43 1.97 -20.86 6.52
N THR A 44 3.05 -21.56 6.19
CA THR A 44 3.01 -22.99 5.89
C THR A 44 3.19 -23.78 7.18
N ASN A 45 2.25 -24.65 7.48
CA ASN A 45 2.49 -25.78 8.38
C ASN A 45 2.71 -27.01 7.48
N GLN A 46 3.49 -28.00 7.90
CA GLN A 46 3.98 -29.11 7.06
C GLN A 46 2.89 -29.85 6.23
N LEU A 47 1.59 -29.67 6.53
CA LEU A 47 0.45 -30.18 5.75
C LEU A 47 -0.49 -29.14 5.15
N CYS A 48 -0.44 -27.85 5.54
CA CYS A 48 -1.42 -26.85 5.11
C CYS A 48 -0.82 -25.43 5.03
N TRP A 49 -1.10 -24.74 3.93
CA TRP A 49 -0.75 -23.33 3.75
C TRP A 49 -1.92 -22.43 4.17
N SER A 50 -1.63 -21.42 4.98
CA SER A 50 -2.61 -20.43 5.41
C SER A 50 -2.16 -19.02 5.00
N ILE A 51 -3.09 -18.26 4.42
CA ILE A 51 -2.87 -16.89 3.97
C ILE A 51 -3.47 -15.95 5.01
N THR A 52 -2.63 -15.07 5.56
CA THR A 52 -3.04 -13.98 6.45
C THR A 52 -3.07 -12.66 5.67
N GLY A 53 -3.81 -11.63 6.13
CA GLY A 53 -3.90 -10.33 5.47
C GLY A 53 -5.33 -9.92 5.07
N ALA A 54 -6.21 -10.88 4.75
CA ALA A 54 -7.59 -10.59 4.34
C ALA A 54 -8.43 -9.96 5.47
N PHE A 55 -8.14 -10.31 6.72
CA PHE A 55 -8.81 -9.73 7.87
C PHE A 55 -8.35 -8.27 8.09
N GLU A 56 -7.05 -8.03 8.00
CA GLU A 56 -6.40 -6.74 8.18
C GLU A 56 -6.81 -5.74 7.10
N ALA A 57 -6.96 -6.21 5.85
CA ALA A 57 -7.51 -5.43 4.75
C ALA A 57 -8.97 -5.01 5.05
N ARG A 58 -9.83 -5.94 5.46
CA ARG A 58 -11.23 -5.65 5.82
C ARG A 58 -11.36 -4.69 6.99
N GLN A 59 -10.54 -4.84 8.03
CA GLN A 59 -10.53 -3.91 9.16
C GLN A 59 -10.16 -2.48 8.77
N SER A 60 -9.35 -2.32 7.71
CA SER A 60 -8.91 -1.01 7.24
C SER A 60 -10.02 -0.21 6.56
N LEU A 61 -11.13 -0.85 6.16
CA LEU A 61 -12.31 -0.17 5.58
C LEU A 61 -12.99 0.79 6.57
N ILE A 62 -12.82 0.58 7.88
CA ILE A 62 -13.38 1.45 8.92
C ILE A 62 -12.66 2.82 8.94
N VAL A 63 -11.48 2.90 8.35
CA VAL A 63 -10.58 4.05 8.47
C VAL A 63 -10.81 5.01 7.32
N ARG A 64 -11.13 6.27 7.64
CA ARG A 64 -11.38 7.33 6.65
C ARG A 64 -10.26 7.44 5.62
N GLY A 65 -10.65 7.45 4.35
CA GLY A 65 -9.77 7.73 3.22
C GLY A 65 -8.79 6.60 2.88
N VAL A 66 -8.90 5.44 3.54
CA VAL A 66 -8.10 4.25 3.23
C VAL A 66 -8.87 3.37 2.26
N ILE A 67 -8.22 3.00 1.17
CA ILE A 67 -8.70 2.04 0.17
C ILE A 67 -7.80 0.80 0.31
N PRO A 68 -8.26 -0.27 0.99
CA PRO A 68 -7.46 -1.45 1.19
C PRO A 68 -7.47 -2.36 -0.03
N VAL A 69 -6.31 -2.92 -0.37
CA VAL A 69 -6.12 -3.90 -1.44
C VAL A 69 -5.33 -5.06 -0.86
N LEU A 70 -5.79 -6.29 -1.09
CA LEU A 70 -5.04 -7.48 -0.71
C LEU A 70 -4.16 -7.89 -1.89
N ALA A 71 -2.84 -8.00 -1.66
CA ALA A 71 -1.94 -8.53 -2.67
C ALA A 71 -2.11 -10.05 -2.79
N GLY A 72 -1.92 -10.59 -4.01
CA GLY A 72 -2.03 -12.01 -4.26
C GLY A 72 -0.92 -12.83 -3.57
N PRO A 73 -1.09 -14.16 -3.42
CA PRO A 73 -0.16 -15.04 -2.71
C PRO A 73 1.24 -15.18 -3.35
N GLY A 74 1.45 -14.67 -4.58
CA GLY A 74 2.77 -14.61 -5.21
C GLY A 74 3.66 -13.46 -4.70
N HIS A 75 3.10 -12.58 -3.88
CA HIS A 75 3.78 -11.39 -3.35
C HIS A 75 4.06 -11.56 -1.85
N ASP A 76 5.05 -12.39 -1.51
CA ASP A 76 5.47 -12.57 -0.12
C ASP A 76 6.15 -11.32 0.44
N ALA A 77 6.25 -11.21 1.77
CA ALA A 77 7.00 -10.13 2.44
C ALA A 77 8.51 -10.06 2.08
N LYS A 78 9.03 -11.07 1.37
CA LYS A 78 10.40 -11.13 0.81
C LYS A 78 10.45 -10.89 -0.70
N SER A 79 9.30 -10.80 -1.35
CA SER A 79 9.22 -10.59 -2.81
C SER A 79 9.71 -9.20 -3.16
N THR A 80 10.38 -9.10 -4.30
CA THR A 80 11.04 -7.90 -4.80
C THR A 80 10.10 -6.70 -4.73
N ASP A 81 10.50 -5.65 -4.01
CA ASP A 81 9.74 -4.41 -3.77
C ASP A 81 9.11 -3.85 -5.05
N GLU A 82 9.77 -4.05 -6.20
CA GLU A 82 9.33 -3.60 -7.52
C GLU A 82 8.07 -4.31 -8.03
N SER A 83 7.92 -5.61 -7.77
CA SER A 83 6.77 -6.40 -8.24
C SER A 83 5.47 -5.99 -7.54
N ILE A 84 5.55 -5.79 -6.22
CA ILE A 84 4.44 -5.33 -5.40
C ILE A 84 4.11 -3.87 -5.74
N LEU A 85 5.14 -3.05 -5.98
CA LEU A 85 4.95 -1.68 -6.42
C LEU A 85 4.21 -1.61 -7.75
N LYS A 86 4.60 -2.42 -8.74
CA LYS A 86 3.90 -2.49 -10.03
C LYS A 86 2.44 -2.89 -9.85
N PHE A 87 2.15 -3.93 -9.06
CA PHE A 87 0.78 -4.32 -8.74
C PHE A 87 -0.04 -3.18 -8.12
N ALA A 88 0.55 -2.43 -7.17
CA ALA A 88 -0.12 -1.31 -6.53
C ALA A 88 -0.40 -0.15 -7.52
N LEU A 89 0.55 0.12 -8.42
CA LEU A 89 0.39 1.12 -9.47
C LEU A 89 -0.67 0.71 -10.49
N ASP A 90 -0.66 -0.54 -10.94
CA ASP A 90 -1.65 -1.09 -11.88
C ASP A 90 -3.05 -1.04 -11.27
N HIS A 91 -3.19 -1.40 -9.99
CA HIS A 91 -4.46 -1.27 -9.27
C HIS A 91 -4.88 0.21 -9.12
N GLY A 92 -3.93 1.12 -8.87
CA GLY A 92 -4.18 2.56 -8.82
C GLY A 92 -4.69 3.13 -10.15
N LYS A 93 -4.06 2.71 -11.27
CA LYS A 93 -4.47 3.06 -12.64
C LYS A 93 -5.85 2.49 -12.95
N ALA A 94 -6.09 1.20 -12.67
CA ALA A 94 -7.37 0.53 -12.92
C ALA A 94 -8.53 1.11 -12.09
N SER A 95 -8.25 1.57 -10.86
CA SER A 95 -9.24 2.20 -9.98
C SER A 95 -9.47 3.69 -10.30
N GLY A 96 -8.77 4.25 -11.28
CA GLY A 96 -8.85 5.67 -11.63
C GLY A 96 -8.28 6.63 -10.57
N LEU A 97 -7.47 6.13 -9.64
CA LEU A 97 -6.85 6.93 -8.57
C LEU A 97 -5.64 7.73 -9.05
N THR A 98 -5.00 7.27 -10.12
CA THR A 98 -3.78 7.85 -10.66
C THR A 98 -3.91 8.07 -12.16
N LYS A 99 -3.47 9.24 -12.63
CA LYS A 99 -3.36 9.57 -14.05
C LYS A 99 -1.90 9.55 -14.50
N PRO A 100 -1.64 9.47 -15.82
CA PRO A 100 -0.32 9.78 -16.37
C PRO A 100 0.20 11.13 -15.84
N HIS A 101 1.50 11.20 -15.57
CA HIS A 101 2.20 12.38 -15.00
C HIS A 101 1.81 12.77 -13.57
N ASP A 102 0.95 12.00 -12.89
CA ASP A 102 0.71 12.23 -11.47
C ASP A 102 1.90 11.77 -10.62
N ARG A 103 2.05 12.43 -9.47
CA ARG A 103 3.02 12.05 -8.46
C ARG A 103 2.38 11.17 -7.41
N VAL A 104 3.07 10.09 -7.05
CA VAL A 104 2.64 9.11 -6.07
C VAL A 104 3.66 9.08 -4.94
N VAL A 105 3.19 9.05 -3.70
CA VAL A 105 4.05 8.85 -2.53
C VAL A 105 3.88 7.44 -2.02
N VAL A 106 4.98 6.69 -1.99
CA VAL A 106 5.02 5.32 -1.49
C VAL A 106 5.62 5.31 -0.10
N PHE A 107 4.93 4.66 0.83
CA PHE A 107 5.43 4.38 2.17
C PHE A 107 5.61 2.87 2.34
N GLN A 108 6.80 2.48 2.77
CA GLN A 108 7.15 1.10 3.05
C GLN A 108 7.98 1.00 4.33
N LYS A 109 7.74 -0.05 5.13
CA LYS A 109 8.66 -0.44 6.21
C LYS A 109 9.56 -1.56 5.67
N VAL A 110 10.85 -1.32 5.63
CA VAL A 110 11.88 -2.28 5.19
C VAL A 110 12.75 -2.60 6.41
N GLY A 111 12.58 -3.79 6.98
CA GLY A 111 13.16 -4.12 8.28
C GLY A 111 12.68 -3.15 9.35
N GLU A 112 13.61 -2.50 10.05
CA GLU A 112 13.28 -1.45 11.02
C GLU A 112 13.17 -0.04 10.43
N ALA A 113 13.70 0.17 9.23
CA ALA A 113 13.65 1.47 8.57
C ALA A 113 12.28 1.74 7.95
N SER A 114 11.86 3.02 8.00
CA SER A 114 10.70 3.50 7.26
C SER A 114 11.19 4.29 6.05
N VAL A 115 10.80 3.86 4.86
CA VAL A 115 11.20 4.46 3.58
C VAL A 115 10.01 5.18 2.98
N VAL A 116 10.27 6.41 2.50
CA VAL A 116 9.32 7.21 1.73
C VAL A 116 9.91 7.46 0.35
N LYS A 117 9.25 6.97 -0.69
CA LYS A 117 9.65 7.22 -2.09
C LYS A 117 8.60 8.12 -2.77
N ILE A 118 9.06 9.01 -3.64
CA ILE A 118 8.20 9.83 -4.49
C ILE A 118 8.45 9.36 -5.91
N ILE A 119 7.38 8.98 -6.60
CA ILE A 119 7.43 8.43 -7.94
C ILE A 119 6.56 9.31 -8.82
N GLU A 120 7.06 9.65 -10.00
CA GLU A 120 6.29 10.31 -11.05
C GLU A 120 5.86 9.22 -12.04
N LEU A 121 4.57 9.21 -12.38
CA LEU A 121 4.04 8.22 -13.31
C LEU A 121 4.35 8.63 -14.74
N GLU A 122 5.10 7.78 -15.43
CA GLU A 122 5.24 7.83 -16.88
C GLU A 122 3.92 7.41 -17.55
N GLU A 123 3.75 7.77 -18.83
CA GLU A 123 2.53 7.49 -19.62
C GLU A 123 2.04 6.03 -19.48
#